data_AF-A0A8S2G540-F1
#
_entry.id   AF-A0A8S2G540-F1
#
_cell.length_a   1.000
_cell.length_b   1.000
_cell.length_c   1.000
_cell.angle_alpha   90.00
_cell.angle_beta   90.00
_cell.angle_gamma   90.00
#
_symmetry.space_group_name_H-M   'P 1'
#
loop_
_entity.id
_entity.type
_entity.pdbx_description
1 polymer ?
#
loop_
_entity_poly.entity_id
_entity_poly.type
_entity_poly.pdbx_seq_one_letter_code
_entity_poly.pdbx_strand_id
1 'polypeptide(L)'
;GKYSYRSSGLSLERVRLYSTQILEGLLYLKEKGIPPLVDLHTGNIVITRNGQCAQIGSYEYSFLQERSRIALFVKRSVYNMQPNNTDEMSKSDISEVICFGRIIFEMVSGYELDTSTLTPKHWHDCRDDSVRQLLTIIFDGTKPVLTLRDIQQLPYFKTGPPLKELTNFQPILVEYSQDIKSILDHTKQQKKTLLTKPTSTQTTTMSVSSKRSSGSLKRSSA
;
A
#
# COMPACT_ATOMS: atom_id res chain seq x y z
N GLY A 1 9.45 -4.65 22.45
CA GLY A 1 8.41 -4.19 21.52
C GLY A 1 7.43 -5.32 21.28
N LYS A 2 6.12 -5.06 21.40
CA LYS A 2 5.04 -6.07 21.44
C LYS A 2 4.83 -6.89 20.14
N TYR A 3 5.72 -6.75 19.14
CA TYR A 3 5.55 -7.22 17.76
C TYR A 3 6.77 -7.97 17.18
N SER A 4 7.77 -8.37 17.99
CA SER A 4 8.92 -9.13 17.46
C SER A 4 8.77 -10.66 17.60
N TYR A 5 7.56 -11.17 17.84
CA TYR A 5 7.34 -12.61 17.98
C TYR A 5 6.92 -13.21 16.65
N ARG A 6 7.82 -13.98 16.03
CA ARG A 6 7.54 -14.75 14.83
C ARG A 6 6.55 -15.85 15.18
N SER A 7 5.30 -15.70 14.74
CA SER A 7 4.29 -16.76 14.85
C SER A 7 4.42 -17.73 13.68
N SER A 8 3.79 -18.91 13.77
CA SER A 8 3.86 -19.96 12.73
C SER A 8 3.03 -19.66 11.46
N GLY A 9 2.47 -18.45 11.33
CA GLY A 9 1.46 -18.13 10.31
C GLY A 9 0.11 -18.80 10.59
N LEU A 10 -0.89 -18.45 9.78
CA LEU A 10 -2.23 -19.04 9.79
C LEU A 10 -2.25 -20.33 8.94
N SER A 11 -3.27 -21.16 9.15
CA SER A 11 -3.54 -22.29 8.25
C SER A 11 -3.90 -21.78 6.85
N LEU A 12 -3.54 -22.54 5.81
CA LEU A 12 -3.83 -22.15 4.42
C LEU A 12 -5.33 -21.89 4.18
N GLU A 13 -6.19 -22.68 4.81
CA GLU A 13 -7.64 -22.48 4.76
C GLU A 13 -8.04 -21.08 5.25
N ARG A 14 -7.48 -20.64 6.38
CA ARG A 14 -7.72 -19.29 6.93
C ARG A 14 -7.10 -18.20 6.07
N VAL A 15 -5.89 -18.41 5.56
CA VAL A 15 -5.24 -17.45 4.63
C VAL A 15 -6.13 -17.25 3.41
N ARG A 16 -6.62 -18.34 2.79
CA ARG A 16 -7.55 -18.27 1.65
C ARG A 16 -8.83 -17.55 2.02
N LEU A 17 -9.54 -18.01 3.06
CA LEU A 17 -10.80 -17.40 3.50
C LEU A 17 -10.67 -15.90 3.74
N TYR A 18 -9.70 -15.48 4.55
CA TYR A 18 -9.53 -14.07 4.91
C TYR A 18 -9.05 -13.24 3.73
N SER A 19 -8.13 -13.76 2.90
CA SER A 19 -7.71 -13.04 1.69
C SER A 19 -8.86 -12.82 0.71
N THR A 20 -9.77 -13.80 0.57
CA THR A 20 -10.99 -13.66 -0.25
C THR A 20 -11.93 -12.61 0.35
N GLN A 21 -12.23 -12.68 1.66
CA GLN A 21 -13.09 -11.70 2.33
C GLN A 21 -12.54 -10.27 2.26
N ILE A 22 -11.23 -10.10 2.44
CA ILE A 22 -10.56 -8.80 2.33
C ILE A 22 -10.64 -8.28 0.89
N LEU A 23 -10.39 -9.13 -0.12
CA LEU A 23 -10.48 -8.72 -1.52
C LEU A 23 -11.89 -8.25 -1.90
N GLU A 24 -12.92 -9.00 -1.50
CA GLU A 24 -14.31 -8.60 -1.72
C GLU A 24 -14.66 -7.31 -0.98
N GLY A 25 -14.18 -7.15 0.26
CA GLY A 25 -14.34 -5.92 1.02
C GLY A 25 -13.73 -4.70 0.33
N LEU A 26 -12.51 -4.81 -0.20
CA LEU A 26 -11.85 -3.74 -0.94
C LEU A 26 -12.60 -3.40 -2.24
N LEU A 27 -13.04 -4.42 -2.98
CA LEU A 27 -13.84 -4.22 -4.20
C LEU A 27 -15.17 -3.51 -3.90
N TYR A 28 -15.84 -3.91 -2.81
CA TYR A 28 -17.07 -3.25 -2.36
C TYR A 28 -16.84 -1.77 -1.99
N LEU A 29 -15.77 -1.46 -1.24
CA LEU A 29 -15.41 -0.08 -0.92
C LEU A 29 -15.17 0.76 -2.18
N LYS A 30 -14.46 0.19 -3.16
CA LYS A 30 -14.21 0.84 -4.46
C LYS A 30 -15.51 1.09 -5.22
N GLU A 31 -16.44 0.13 -5.25
CA GLU A 31 -17.77 0.29 -5.86
C GLU A 31 -18.56 1.42 -5.20
N LYS A 32 -18.43 1.58 -3.88
CA LYS A 32 -19.05 2.68 -3.11
C LYS A 32 -18.31 4.01 -3.21
N GLY A 33 -17.27 4.09 -4.04
CA GLY A 33 -16.52 5.31 -4.31
C GLY A 33 -15.56 5.73 -3.18
N ILE A 34 -15.29 4.83 -2.23
CA ILE A 34 -14.29 5.04 -1.18
C ILE A 34 -12.89 5.02 -1.81
N PRO A 35 -12.01 5.97 -1.46
CA PRO A 35 -10.65 6.01 -2.01
C PRO A 35 -9.82 4.77 -1.64
N PRO A 36 -8.81 4.39 -2.46
CA PRO A 36 -7.92 3.27 -2.14
C PRO A 36 -7.25 3.39 -0.77
N LEU A 37 -7.17 2.28 -0.04
CA LEU A 37 -6.58 2.19 1.30
C LEU A 37 -5.05 2.04 1.22
N VAL A 38 -4.36 3.17 1.18
CA VAL A 38 -2.90 3.23 0.95
C VAL A 38 -2.04 2.80 2.13
N ASP A 39 -2.63 2.65 3.32
CA ASP A 39 -1.93 2.28 4.57
C ASP A 39 -2.52 1.00 5.19
N LEU A 40 -3.23 0.18 4.40
CA LEU A 40 -3.83 -1.06 4.86
C LEU A 40 -2.78 -2.10 5.32
N HIS A 41 -2.92 -2.65 6.52
CA HIS A 41 -2.08 -3.72 7.05
C HIS A 41 -2.86 -4.67 7.96
N THR A 42 -2.24 -5.77 8.41
CA THR A 42 -2.90 -6.78 9.27
C THR A 42 -3.45 -6.18 10.57
N GLY A 43 -2.78 -5.17 11.13
CA GLY A 43 -3.29 -4.40 12.27
C GLY A 43 -4.62 -3.65 12.03
N ASN A 44 -5.07 -3.46 10.78
CA ASN A 44 -6.40 -2.92 10.45
C ASN A 44 -7.42 -4.02 10.12
N ILE A 45 -7.02 -5.29 10.19
CA ILE A 45 -7.91 -6.42 9.92
C ILE A 45 -8.40 -7.00 11.25
N VAL A 46 -9.71 -6.94 11.48
CA VAL A 46 -10.34 -7.49 12.68
C VAL A 46 -10.93 -8.85 12.34
N ILE A 47 -10.54 -9.89 13.09
CA ILE A 47 -11.12 -11.22 12.97
C ILE A 47 -12.26 -11.37 13.97
N THR A 48 -13.43 -11.82 13.52
CA THR A 48 -14.58 -12.06 14.39
C THR A 48 -14.26 -13.12 15.46
N ARG A 49 -14.95 -13.09 16.59
CA ARG A 49 -14.70 -14.00 17.74
C ARG A 49 -14.77 -15.49 17.37
N ASN A 50 -15.60 -15.84 16.39
CA ASN A 50 -15.73 -17.21 15.86
C ASN A 50 -14.68 -17.57 14.79
N GLY A 51 -13.80 -16.63 14.41
CA GLY A 51 -12.75 -16.83 13.41
C GLY A 51 -13.27 -17.03 11.98
N GLN A 52 -14.50 -16.60 11.69
CA GLN A 52 -15.12 -16.84 10.38
C GLN A 52 -15.03 -15.65 9.44
N CYS A 53 -14.93 -14.42 9.95
CA CYS A 53 -14.91 -13.23 9.12
C CYS A 53 -13.70 -12.35 9.44
N ALA A 54 -13.05 -11.85 8.39
CA ALA A 54 -12.10 -10.75 8.43
C ALA A 54 -12.80 -9.46 8.01
N GLN A 55 -12.69 -8.42 8.84
CA GLN A 55 -13.28 -7.11 8.60
C GLN A 55 -12.18 -6.06 8.42
N ILE A 56 -12.34 -5.21 7.41
CA ILE A 56 -11.46 -4.06 7.18
C ILE A 56 -11.89 -2.95 8.13
N GLY A 57 -11.06 -2.65 9.10
CA GLY A 57 -11.18 -1.50 9.97
C GLY A 57 -10.29 -0.35 9.52
N SER A 58 -10.30 0.72 10.32
CA SER A 58 -9.36 1.84 10.22
C SER A 58 -9.23 2.51 8.84
N TYR A 59 -10.29 2.48 8.04
CA TYR A 59 -10.31 3.13 6.73
C TYR A 59 -10.35 4.66 6.83
N GLU A 60 -10.56 5.21 8.03
CA GLU A 60 -10.46 6.64 8.34
C GLU A 60 -9.05 7.21 8.10
N TYR A 61 -8.00 6.39 8.09
CA TYR A 61 -6.63 6.88 7.89
C TYR A 61 -6.43 7.59 6.54
N SER A 62 -7.13 7.14 5.50
CA SER A 62 -7.15 7.82 4.20
C SER A 62 -7.73 9.24 4.27
N PHE A 63 -8.57 9.52 5.28
CA PHE A 63 -9.21 10.83 5.51
C PHE A 63 -8.44 11.67 6.54
N LEU A 64 -7.82 11.04 7.55
CA LEU A 64 -7.12 11.71 8.65
C LEU A 64 -5.63 12.00 8.38
N GLN A 65 -5.06 11.50 7.27
CA GLN A 65 -3.66 11.68 6.88
C GLN A 65 -2.62 11.09 7.86
N GLU A 66 -3.05 10.22 8.77
CA GLU A 66 -2.14 9.45 9.62
C GLU A 66 -1.46 8.35 8.79
N ARG A 67 -0.19 8.05 9.09
CA ARG A 67 0.61 7.06 8.36
C ARG A 67 0.99 5.90 9.24
N SER A 68 0.81 4.68 8.73
CA SER A 68 1.32 3.49 9.37
C SER A 68 2.85 3.43 9.30
N ARG A 69 3.47 2.63 10.18
CA ARG A 69 4.92 2.39 10.13
C ARG A 69 5.37 1.73 8.82
N ILE A 70 4.45 1.03 8.14
CA ILE A 70 4.74 0.38 6.85
C ILE A 70 4.72 1.35 5.65
N ALA A 71 4.24 2.60 5.83
CA ALA A 71 4.00 3.54 4.74
C ALA A 71 5.25 3.78 3.87
N LEU A 72 6.45 3.81 4.48
CA LEU A 72 7.71 3.99 3.76
C LEU A 72 8.02 2.80 2.85
N PHE A 73 7.77 1.58 3.31
CA PHE A 73 7.99 0.37 2.52
C PHE A 73 7.03 0.30 1.36
N VAL A 74 5.74 0.55 1.60
CA VAL A 74 4.70 0.60 0.54
C VAL A 74 5.04 1.66 -0.50
N LYS A 75 5.36 2.88 -0.07
CA LYS A 75 5.76 3.96 -0.98
C LYS A 75 6.93 3.53 -1.87
N ARG A 76 7.96 2.90 -1.30
CA ARG A 76 9.12 2.42 -2.06
C ARG A 76 8.77 1.26 -3.01
N SER A 77 7.88 0.35 -2.60
CA SER A 77 7.36 -0.69 -3.50
C SER A 77 6.68 -0.09 -4.71
N VAL A 78 5.79 0.89 -4.51
CA VAL A 78 5.02 1.56 -5.58
C VAL A 78 5.93 2.23 -6.60
N TYR A 79 7.06 2.83 -6.18
CA TYR A 79 8.02 3.43 -7.12
C TYR A 79 8.70 2.42 -8.04
N ASN A 80 8.81 1.16 -7.61
CA ASN A 80 9.43 0.09 -8.39
C ASN A 80 8.41 -0.67 -9.26
N MET A 81 7.14 -0.28 -9.21
CA MET A 81 6.07 -0.94 -9.96
C MET A 81 5.80 -0.22 -11.28
N GLN A 82 5.50 -1.00 -12.31
CA GLN A 82 5.01 -0.47 -13.56
C GLN A 82 3.49 -0.28 -13.46
N PRO A 83 2.97 0.96 -13.57
CA PRO A 83 1.54 1.15 -13.69
C PRO A 83 1.05 0.43 -14.95
N ASN A 84 -0.16 -0.11 -14.90
CA ASN A 84 -0.80 -0.59 -16.11
C ASN A 84 -1.15 0.60 -17.02
N ASN A 85 -1.15 0.36 -18.34
CA ASN A 85 -1.38 1.41 -19.34
C ASN A 85 -2.85 1.88 -19.40
N THR A 86 -3.69 1.46 -18.46
CA THR A 86 -5.01 2.04 -18.27
C THR A 86 -4.84 3.35 -17.53
N ASP A 87 -5.28 4.46 -18.13
CA ASP A 87 -5.25 5.84 -17.57
C ASP A 87 -5.92 5.98 -16.18
N GLU A 88 -6.49 4.91 -15.64
CA GLU A 88 -7.25 4.87 -14.40
C GLU A 88 -6.43 4.50 -13.16
N MET A 89 -5.27 3.83 -13.28
CA MET A 89 -4.60 3.30 -12.09
C MET A 89 -3.64 4.31 -11.45
N SER A 90 -4.09 4.88 -10.33
CA SER A 90 -3.29 5.83 -9.56
C SER A 90 -2.22 5.12 -8.72
N LYS A 91 -1.22 5.89 -8.24
CA LYS A 91 -0.27 5.37 -7.24
C LYS A 91 -0.96 4.86 -5.97
N SER A 92 -2.14 5.39 -5.64
CA SER A 92 -2.93 4.93 -4.50
C SER A 92 -3.55 3.55 -4.76
N ASP A 93 -4.03 3.29 -5.98
CA ASP A 93 -4.51 1.96 -6.38
C ASP A 93 -3.37 0.93 -6.32
N ILE A 94 -2.18 1.29 -6.80
CA ILE A 94 -0.99 0.43 -6.68
C ILE A 94 -0.66 0.18 -5.21
N SER A 95 -0.72 1.22 -4.37
CA SER A 95 -0.44 1.09 -2.93
C SER A 95 -1.39 0.10 -2.26
N GLU A 96 -2.69 0.17 -2.56
CA GLU A 96 -3.70 -0.74 -2.04
C GLU A 96 -3.45 -2.19 -2.47
N VAL A 97 -3.09 -2.42 -3.73
CA VAL A 97 -2.70 -3.75 -4.25
C VAL A 97 -1.47 -4.31 -3.52
N ILE A 98 -0.45 -3.46 -3.30
CA ILE A 98 0.74 -3.85 -2.55
C ILE A 98 0.38 -4.19 -1.10
N CYS A 99 -0.39 -3.34 -0.43
CA CYS A 99 -0.85 -3.57 0.95
C CYS A 99 -1.63 -4.89 1.07
N PHE A 100 -2.50 -5.19 0.10
CA PHE A 100 -3.21 -6.47 0.03
C PHE A 100 -2.24 -7.66 -0.05
N GLY A 101 -1.24 -7.60 -0.93
CA GLY A 101 -0.19 -8.62 -1.02
C GLY A 101 0.61 -8.79 0.27
N ARG A 102 0.92 -7.68 0.96
CA ARG A 102 1.62 -7.72 2.26
C ARG A 102 0.80 -8.46 3.31
N ILE A 103 -0.50 -8.18 3.42
CA ILE A 103 -1.38 -8.88 4.36
C ILE A 103 -1.36 -10.39 4.12
N ILE A 104 -1.45 -10.83 2.86
CA ILE A 104 -1.39 -12.25 2.52
C ILE A 104 -0.06 -12.86 2.96
N PHE A 105 1.05 -12.18 2.68
CA PHE A 105 2.37 -12.61 3.14
C PHE A 105 2.43 -12.73 4.67
N GLU A 106 1.97 -11.72 5.40
CA GLU A 106 1.99 -11.70 6.86
C GLU A 106 1.13 -12.81 7.47
N MET A 107 -0.03 -13.08 6.88
CA MET A 107 -0.89 -14.18 7.29
C MET A 107 -0.23 -15.54 7.09
N VAL A 108 0.47 -15.77 5.97
CA VAL A 108 1.11 -17.07 5.69
C VAL A 108 2.44 -17.24 6.43
N SER A 109 3.21 -16.17 6.64
CA SER A 109 4.55 -16.21 7.22
C SER A 109 4.55 -16.04 8.74
N GLY A 110 3.52 -15.40 9.29
CA GLY A 110 3.38 -15.11 10.71
C GLY A 110 4.24 -13.94 11.21
N TYR A 111 4.79 -13.11 10.31
CA TYR A 111 5.55 -11.91 10.65
C TYR A 111 5.33 -10.78 9.64
N GLU A 112 5.52 -9.53 10.10
CA GLU A 112 5.38 -8.31 9.29
C GLU A 112 6.43 -8.27 8.18
N LEU A 113 6.03 -7.95 6.95
CA LEU A 113 7.01 -7.65 5.91
C LEU A 113 7.65 -6.30 6.25
N ASP A 114 8.98 -6.25 6.41
CA ASP A 114 9.73 -5.04 6.78
C ASP A 114 10.61 -4.53 5.64
N THR A 115 10.33 -4.98 4.41
CA THR A 115 11.04 -4.60 3.19
C THR A 115 10.07 -4.08 2.14
N SER A 116 10.62 -3.38 1.13
CA SER A 116 9.85 -2.91 -0.04
C SER A 116 9.61 -4.00 -1.09
N THR A 117 10.32 -5.13 -1.04
CA THR A 117 10.20 -6.24 -1.98
C THR A 117 10.43 -7.57 -1.27
N LEU A 118 9.88 -8.65 -1.82
CA LEU A 118 10.09 -9.99 -1.26
C LEU A 118 11.52 -10.48 -1.57
N THR A 119 12.23 -10.91 -0.54
CA THR A 119 13.61 -11.44 -0.62
C THR A 119 13.59 -12.96 -0.81
N PRO A 120 14.72 -13.60 -1.21
CA PRO A 120 14.80 -15.06 -1.25
C PRO A 120 14.38 -15.76 0.05
N LYS A 121 14.68 -15.14 1.20
CA LYS A 121 14.23 -15.62 2.51
C LYS A 121 12.69 -15.60 2.64
N HIS A 122 12.05 -14.53 2.19
CA HIS A 122 10.59 -14.42 2.24
C HIS A 122 9.91 -15.49 1.36
N TRP A 123 10.50 -15.80 0.21
CA TRP A 123 10.02 -16.88 -0.67
C TRP A 123 10.20 -18.27 -0.07
N HIS A 124 11.30 -18.48 0.66
CA HIS A 124 11.52 -19.71 1.42
C HIS A 124 10.51 -19.88 2.55
N ASP A 125 10.15 -18.79 3.23
CA ASP A 125 9.18 -18.81 4.33
C ASP A 125 7.73 -18.99 3.85
N CYS A 126 7.41 -18.58 2.62
CA CYS A 126 6.11 -18.82 1.98
C CYS A 126 6.04 -20.24 1.41
N ARG A 127 5.61 -21.21 2.22
CA ARG A 127 5.66 -22.65 1.88
C ARG A 127 4.61 -23.10 0.86
N ASP A 128 3.47 -22.42 0.79
CA ASP A 128 2.39 -22.79 -0.13
C ASP A 128 2.64 -22.24 -1.55
N ASP A 129 2.58 -23.12 -2.55
CA ASP A 129 2.86 -22.77 -3.94
C ASP A 129 1.80 -21.84 -4.55
N SER A 130 0.52 -21.99 -4.15
CA SER A 130 -0.56 -21.16 -4.68
C SER A 130 -0.48 -19.72 -4.16
N VAL A 131 -0.17 -19.54 -2.88
CA VAL A 131 0.12 -18.24 -2.28
C VAL A 131 1.39 -17.65 -2.88
N ARG A 132 2.44 -18.47 -3.06
CA ARG A 132 3.70 -18.01 -3.66
C ARG A 132 3.47 -17.46 -5.07
N GLN A 133 2.72 -18.18 -5.90
CA GLN A 133 2.38 -17.74 -7.26
C GLN A 133 1.59 -16.43 -7.26
N LEU A 134 0.59 -16.30 -6.38
CA LEU A 134 -0.17 -15.06 -6.22
C LEU A 134 0.73 -13.89 -5.83
N LEU A 135 1.58 -14.07 -4.81
CA LEU A 135 2.51 -13.04 -4.36
C LEU A 135 3.55 -12.71 -5.44
N THR A 136 3.99 -13.68 -6.23
CA THR A 136 4.86 -13.43 -7.39
C THR A 136 4.16 -12.50 -8.37
N ILE A 137 2.90 -12.73 -8.70
CA ILE A 137 2.13 -11.86 -9.60
C ILE A 137 2.00 -10.44 -9.02
N ILE A 138 1.68 -10.31 -7.73
CA ILE A 138 1.47 -8.99 -7.08
C ILE A 138 2.77 -8.18 -6.98
N PHE A 139 3.89 -8.83 -6.67
CA PHE A 139 5.17 -8.17 -6.42
C PHE A 139 6.13 -8.16 -7.63
N ASP A 140 5.69 -8.60 -8.81
CA ASP A 140 6.49 -8.60 -10.04
C ASP A 140 6.57 -7.19 -10.65
N GLY A 141 7.60 -6.43 -10.27
CA GLY A 141 7.87 -5.10 -10.82
C GLY A 141 8.28 -5.09 -12.30
N THR A 142 8.49 -6.25 -12.93
CA THR A 142 8.79 -6.34 -14.36
C THR A 142 7.54 -6.29 -15.23
N LYS A 143 6.36 -6.48 -14.64
CA LYS A 143 5.07 -6.50 -15.32
C LYS A 143 4.18 -5.34 -14.87
N PRO A 144 3.20 -4.95 -15.70
CA PRO A 144 2.13 -4.07 -15.28
C PRO A 144 1.41 -4.61 -14.04
N VAL A 145 1.19 -3.77 -13.05
CA VAL A 145 0.44 -4.15 -11.85
C VAL A 145 -1.01 -4.45 -12.22
N LEU A 146 -1.54 -5.55 -11.67
CA LEU A 146 -2.93 -5.95 -11.82
C LEU A 146 -3.85 -5.10 -10.92
N THR A 147 -5.05 -4.80 -11.40
CA THR A 147 -6.09 -4.22 -10.53
C THR A 147 -6.59 -5.28 -9.53
N LEU A 148 -7.23 -4.85 -8.43
CA LEU A 148 -7.91 -5.78 -7.52
C LEU A 148 -8.94 -6.67 -8.25
N ARG A 149 -9.59 -6.14 -9.30
CA ARG A 149 -10.56 -6.91 -10.10
C ARG A 149 -9.86 -7.99 -10.93
N ASP A 150 -8.72 -7.69 -11.52
CA ASP A 150 -7.91 -8.68 -12.24
C ASP A 150 -7.39 -9.76 -11.28
N ILE A 151 -6.96 -9.36 -10.08
CA ILE A 151 -6.53 -10.28 -9.02
C ILE A 151 -7.66 -11.24 -8.62
N GLN A 152 -8.90 -10.76 -8.48
CA GLN A 152 -10.07 -11.60 -8.19
C GLN A 152 -10.29 -12.72 -9.24
N GLN A 153 -9.82 -12.51 -10.48
CA GLN A 153 -9.96 -13.50 -11.55
C GLN A 153 -8.86 -14.58 -11.57
N LEU A 154 -7.84 -14.46 -10.70
CA LEU A 154 -6.76 -15.43 -10.62
C LEU A 154 -7.25 -16.79 -10.09
N PRO A 155 -6.60 -17.91 -10.47
CA PRO A 155 -6.99 -19.26 -10.03
C PRO A 155 -7.10 -19.41 -8.50
N TYR A 156 -6.24 -18.71 -7.76
CA TYR A 156 -6.24 -18.68 -6.31
C TYR A 156 -7.60 -18.26 -5.71
N PHE A 157 -8.27 -17.27 -6.30
CA PHE A 157 -9.56 -16.75 -5.83
C PHE A 157 -10.75 -17.45 -6.48
N LYS A 158 -10.64 -17.89 -7.74
CA LYS A 158 -11.71 -18.65 -8.42
C LYS A 158 -12.01 -20.00 -7.78
N THR A 159 -11.01 -20.62 -7.17
CA THR A 159 -11.14 -21.90 -6.45
C THR A 159 -11.26 -21.71 -4.94
N GLY A 160 -11.44 -20.47 -4.48
CA GLY A 160 -11.54 -20.11 -3.07
C GLY A 160 -12.82 -20.61 -2.40
N PRO A 161 -12.87 -20.58 -1.06
CA PRO A 161 -14.06 -20.97 -0.32
C PRO A 161 -15.24 -20.04 -0.66
N PRO A 162 -16.47 -20.56 -0.78
CA PRO A 162 -17.64 -19.72 -0.97
C PRO A 162 -17.85 -18.85 0.28
N LEU A 163 -18.06 -17.55 0.06
CA LEU A 163 -18.39 -16.63 1.14
C LEU A 163 -19.89 -16.72 1.46
N LYS A 164 -20.22 -17.48 2.52
CA LYS A 164 -21.61 -17.69 2.96
C LYS A 164 -22.29 -16.38 3.33
N GLU A 165 -21.51 -15.41 3.81
CA GLU A 165 -21.95 -14.07 4.19
C GLU A 165 -22.49 -13.29 2.97
N LEU A 166 -21.99 -13.59 1.76
CA LEU A 166 -22.45 -12.94 0.54
C LEU A 166 -23.70 -13.60 -0.06
N THR A 167 -24.04 -14.82 0.34
CA THR A 167 -25.20 -15.55 -0.23
C THR A 167 -26.53 -14.84 0.01
N ASN A 168 -26.66 -14.12 1.13
CA ASN A 168 -27.85 -13.34 1.48
C ASN A 168 -27.56 -11.85 1.56
N PHE A 169 -26.46 -11.39 0.97
CA PHE A 169 -26.08 -9.99 1.05
C PHE A 169 -27.06 -9.13 0.25
N GLN A 170 -27.71 -8.20 0.95
CA GLN A 170 -28.51 -7.14 0.35
C GLN A 170 -27.69 -5.85 0.41
N PRO A 171 -27.23 -5.33 -0.74
CA PRO A 171 -26.43 -4.12 -0.74
C PRO A 171 -27.23 -2.96 -0.19
N ILE A 172 -26.74 -2.36 0.90
CA ILE A 172 -27.31 -1.12 1.40
C ILE A 172 -26.99 -0.01 0.39
N LEU A 173 -28.03 0.68 -0.06
CA LEU A 173 -27.85 1.91 -0.81
C LEU A 173 -27.33 2.96 0.16
N VAL A 174 -26.03 3.24 0.11
CA VAL A 174 -25.41 4.26 0.94
C VAL A 174 -25.64 5.61 0.27
N GLU A 175 -26.57 6.39 0.82
CA GLU A 175 -26.70 7.80 0.47
C GLU A 175 -25.76 8.62 1.33
N TYR A 176 -24.68 9.10 0.73
CA TYR A 176 -23.76 10.02 1.40
C TYR A 176 -24.40 11.42 1.54
N SER A 177 -24.22 12.05 2.70
CA SER A 177 -24.53 13.47 2.88
C SER A 177 -23.69 14.32 1.91
N GLN A 178 -24.12 15.56 1.65
CA GLN A 178 -23.34 16.46 0.79
C GLN A 178 -21.93 16.70 1.35
N ASP A 179 -21.78 16.82 2.67
CA ASP A 179 -20.47 16.99 3.30
C ASP A 179 -19.53 15.83 3.01
N ILE A 180 -20.03 14.59 3.11
CA ILE A 180 -19.23 13.38 2.82
C ILE A 180 -18.90 13.30 1.33
N LYS A 181 -19.83 13.66 0.44
CA LYS A 181 -19.55 13.75 -1.01
C LYS A 181 -18.45 14.77 -1.30
N SER A 182 -18.52 15.95 -0.69
CA SER A 182 -17.48 16.98 -0.81
C SER A 182 -16.12 16.51 -0.28
N ILE A 183 -16.08 15.80 0.85
CA ILE A 183 -14.83 15.22 1.38
C ILE A 183 -14.26 14.16 0.42
N LEU A 184 -15.10 13.26 -0.09
CA LEU A 184 -14.68 12.24 -1.05
C LEU A 184 -14.15 12.87 -2.34
N ASP A 185 -14.80 13.92 -2.83
CA ASP A 185 -14.37 14.64 -4.03
C ASP A 185 -13.08 15.44 -3.79
N HIS A 186 -12.92 16.09 -2.63
CA HIS A 186 -11.67 16.75 -2.26
C HIS A 186 -10.51 15.76 -2.13
N THR A 187 -10.77 14.57 -1.59
CA THR A 187 -9.76 13.50 -1.50
C THR A 187 -9.36 13.00 -2.89
N LYS A 188 -10.26 13.05 -3.87
CA LYS A 188 -9.96 12.79 -5.29
C LYS A 188 -9.21 13.96 -5.96
N GLN A 189 -9.51 15.22 -5.60
CA GLN A 189 -8.98 16.42 -6.26
C GLN A 189 -7.64 16.93 -5.72
N GLN A 190 -7.36 16.83 -4.41
CA GLN A 190 -6.03 17.16 -3.84
C GLN A 190 -4.90 16.33 -4.47
N LYS A 191 -5.25 15.23 -5.15
CA LYS A 191 -4.36 14.39 -5.96
C LYS A 191 -3.85 15.07 -7.24
N LYS A 192 -4.50 16.14 -7.75
CA LYS A 192 -4.04 16.89 -8.94
C LYS A 192 -3.12 18.07 -8.60
N THR A 193 -3.32 18.75 -7.48
CA THR A 193 -2.61 20.00 -7.13
C THR A 193 -1.22 19.79 -6.51
N LEU A 194 -0.87 18.57 -6.06
CA LEU A 194 0.48 18.28 -5.56
C LEU A 194 1.52 17.99 -6.66
N LEU A 195 1.12 17.97 -7.94
CA LEU A 195 2.02 17.83 -9.10
C LEU A 195 2.36 19.17 -9.78
N THR A 196 1.83 20.29 -9.30
CA THR A 196 2.13 21.63 -9.85
C THR A 196 2.64 22.56 -8.75
N LYS A 197 3.84 22.27 -8.23
CA LYS A 197 4.71 23.35 -7.76
C LYS A 197 5.73 23.64 -8.86
N PRO A 198 5.66 24.80 -9.55
CA PRO A 198 6.76 25.23 -10.38
C PRO A 198 7.95 25.55 -9.48
N THR A 199 9.07 24.89 -9.75
CA THR A 199 10.38 25.26 -9.22
C THR A 199 10.70 26.66 -9.75
N SER A 200 10.44 27.69 -8.94
CA SER A 200 11.01 29.01 -9.12
C SER A 200 12.49 28.93 -8.77
N THR A 201 13.32 28.62 -9.75
CA THR A 201 14.77 28.80 -9.66
C THR A 201 15.04 30.31 -9.67
N GLN A 202 15.17 30.93 -8.51
CA GLN A 202 15.82 32.24 -8.44
C GLN A 202 17.33 32.02 -8.52
N THR A 203 17.85 32.30 -9.71
CA THR A 203 19.27 32.49 -9.98
C THR A 203 19.79 33.64 -9.12
N THR A 204 20.64 33.36 -8.14
CA THR A 204 21.52 34.38 -7.55
C THR A 204 22.95 34.03 -7.92
N THR A 205 23.40 34.67 -8.99
CA THR A 205 24.82 34.78 -9.38
C THR A 205 25.59 35.46 -8.27
N MET A 206 26.49 34.74 -7.59
CA MET A 206 27.56 35.35 -6.80
C MET A 206 28.86 35.28 -7.58
N SER A 207 29.22 36.41 -8.17
CA SER A 207 30.52 36.71 -8.76
C SER A 207 31.59 36.81 -7.67
N VAL A 208 32.57 35.91 -7.66
CA VAL A 208 33.78 36.04 -6.84
C VAL A 208 34.77 36.93 -7.60
N SER A 209 34.84 38.20 -7.22
CA SER A 209 35.86 39.14 -7.67
C SER A 209 37.10 39.02 -6.76
N SER A 210 38.22 38.71 -7.38
CA SER A 210 39.56 38.74 -6.81
C SER A 210 40.03 40.18 -6.62
N LYS A 211 40.46 40.54 -5.41
CA LYS A 211 41.35 41.68 -5.20
C LYS A 211 42.49 41.32 -4.23
N ARG A 212 43.69 41.38 -4.80
CA ARG A 212 44.98 41.49 -4.12
C ARG A 212 45.00 42.74 -3.23
N SER A 213 45.56 42.63 -2.03
CA SER A 213 46.24 43.75 -1.38
C SER A 213 47.48 43.25 -0.64
N SER A 214 48.62 43.72 -1.11
CA SER A 214 49.95 43.66 -0.51
C SER A 214 50.01 44.38 0.85
N GLY A 215 50.69 43.79 1.82
CA GLY A 215 51.10 44.43 3.06
C GLY A 215 52.28 43.66 3.67
N SER A 216 53.39 44.34 3.85
CA SER A 216 54.73 43.80 4.03
C SER A 216 55.20 43.83 5.50
N LEU A 217 56.22 43.02 5.78
CA LEU A 217 57.36 43.22 6.68
C LEU A 217 57.38 42.66 8.13
N LYS A 218 58.52 41.98 8.37
CA LYS A 218 59.35 41.81 9.59
C LYS A 218 58.93 40.70 10.57
N ARG A 219 59.82 39.97 11.21
CA ARG A 219 61.27 39.62 11.12
C ARG A 219 61.51 38.69 12.34
N SER A 220 62.41 37.70 12.22
CA SER A 220 63.18 37.00 13.29
C SER A 220 62.37 36.30 14.41
N SER A 221 62.68 35.15 14.99
CA SER A 221 63.88 34.35 15.32
C SER A 221 63.29 33.06 15.95
N ALA A 222 63.88 31.87 16.01
CA ALA A 222 65.25 31.38 16.02
C ALA A 222 65.26 29.96 15.43
#